data_AF-A0A2P5YPU7-F1
#
_entry.id   AF-A0A2P5YPU7-F1
#
_cell.length_a   1.000
_cell.length_b   1.000
_cell.length_c   1.000
_cell.angle_alpha   90.00
_cell.angle_beta   90.00
_cell.angle_gamma   90.00
#
_symmetry.space_group_name_H-M   'P 1'
#
loop_
_entity.id
_entity.type
_entity.pdbx_description
1 polymer ?
#
loop_
_entity_poly.entity_id
_entity_poly.type
_entity_poly.pdbx_seq_one_letter_code
_entity_poly.pdbx_strand_id
1 'polypeptide(L)'
;MENPIWQNPHFFPLLLTCTFFLFPLQPSLSAGLQDDYIRQPPGKVVVAPHLRSKSDPQQVHASLAGKEYMRISWVTDEKDVASKVEYGKVSGKYEAMALFWLGS
;
A
#
# COMPACT_ATOMS: atom_id res chain seq x y z
N MET A 1 -65.20 30.70 -0.68
CA MET A 1 -63.78 31.06 -0.46
C MET A 1 -63.16 29.81 0.13
N GLU A 2 -62.49 29.01 -0.69
CA GLU A 2 -61.94 27.73 -0.25
C GLU A 2 -60.77 27.96 0.71
N ASN A 3 -60.74 27.20 1.80
CA ASN A 3 -59.71 27.36 2.82
C ASN A 3 -58.35 26.91 2.27
N PRO A 4 -57.25 27.64 2.59
CA PRO A 4 -55.92 27.27 2.12
C PRO A 4 -55.50 25.90 2.65
N ILE A 5 -54.92 25.08 1.77
CA ILE A 5 -54.62 23.65 1.97
C ILE A 5 -53.79 23.37 3.24
N TRP A 6 -52.93 24.31 3.65
CA TRP A 6 -52.11 24.24 4.86
C TRP A 6 -52.91 24.32 6.17
N GLN A 7 -54.18 24.71 6.13
CA GLN A 7 -55.08 24.70 7.28
C GLN A 7 -55.74 23.33 7.51
N ASN A 8 -55.49 22.35 6.64
CA ASN A 8 -55.94 20.97 6.89
C ASN A 8 -55.08 20.37 8.03
N PRO A 9 -55.70 19.86 9.11
CA PRO A 9 -54.97 19.32 10.26
C PRO A 9 -54.05 18.14 9.91
N HIS A 10 -54.31 17.46 8.79
CA HIS A 10 -53.49 16.34 8.30
C HIS A 10 -52.36 16.78 7.38
N PHE A 11 -52.29 18.04 7.00
CA PHE A 11 -51.31 18.55 6.04
C PHE A 11 -49.87 18.39 6.54
N PHE A 12 -49.59 18.88 7.75
CA PHE A 12 -48.26 18.80 8.36
C PHE A 12 -47.78 17.36 8.63
N PRO A 13 -48.60 16.45 9.23
CA PRO A 13 -48.16 15.07 9.43
C PRO A 13 -47.97 14.31 8.11
N LEU A 14 -48.75 14.61 7.06
CA LEU A 14 -48.56 14.02 5.73
C LEU A 14 -47.27 14.52 5.06
N LEU A 15 -46.99 15.82 5.16
CA LEU A 15 -45.74 16.40 4.68
C LEU A 15 -44.53 15.78 5.38
N LEU A 16 -44.60 15.66 6.71
CA LEU A 16 -43.54 15.07 7.53
C LEU A 16 -43.30 13.61 7.14
N THR A 17 -44.36 12.80 7.02
CA THR A 17 -44.25 11.39 6.60
C THR A 17 -43.70 11.26 5.19
N CYS A 18 -44.14 12.08 4.23
CA CYS A 18 -43.54 12.10 2.89
C CYS A 18 -42.04 12.42 2.94
N THR A 19 -41.61 13.41 3.72
CA THR A 19 -40.18 13.75 3.86
C THR A 19 -39.36 12.69 4.60
N PHE A 20 -39.92 11.93 5.55
CA PHE A 20 -39.17 10.90 6.27
C PHE A 20 -39.14 9.54 5.55
N PHE A 21 -40.19 9.19 4.79
CA PHE A 21 -40.30 7.89 4.12
C PHE A 21 -39.92 7.88 2.64
N LEU A 22 -39.99 9.01 1.92
CA LEU A 22 -39.61 9.08 0.49
C LEU A 22 -38.15 9.52 0.28
N PHE A 23 -37.55 10.19 1.26
CA PHE A 23 -36.19 10.73 1.17
C PHE A 23 -35.05 9.70 1.36
N PRO A 24 -35.18 8.60 2.14
CA PRO A 24 -34.12 7.57 2.20
C PRO A 24 -34.09 6.66 0.96
N LEU A 25 -35.07 6.78 0.05
CA LEU A 25 -35.10 6.06 -1.23
C LEU A 25 -34.43 6.85 -2.38
N GLN A 26 -33.67 7.90 -2.07
CA GLN A 26 -32.81 8.52 -3.06
C GLN A 26 -31.61 7.58 -3.28
N PRO A 27 -31.38 7.03 -4.49
CA PRO A 27 -30.11 6.42 -4.78
C PRO A 27 -29.07 7.50 -4.53
N SER A 28 -28.22 7.30 -3.53
CA SER A 28 -27.07 8.15 -3.31
C SER A 28 -26.27 8.09 -4.60
N LEU A 29 -26.39 9.12 -5.43
CA LEU A 29 -25.47 9.40 -6.52
C LEU A 29 -24.16 9.72 -5.81
N SER A 30 -23.46 8.68 -5.36
CA SER A 30 -22.02 8.74 -5.24
C SER A 30 -21.55 8.97 -6.67
N ALA A 31 -21.49 10.24 -7.06
CA ALA A 31 -20.54 10.68 -8.04
C ALA A 31 -19.18 10.38 -7.40
N GLY A 32 -18.78 9.10 -7.46
CA GLY A 32 -17.42 8.71 -7.25
C GLY A 32 -16.67 9.52 -8.27
N LEU A 33 -15.95 10.53 -7.80
CA LEU A 33 -14.89 11.13 -8.57
C LEU A 33 -13.97 9.95 -8.89
N GLN A 34 -14.13 9.39 -10.10
CA GLN A 34 -13.10 8.57 -10.71
C GLN A 34 -11.97 9.55 -10.97
N ASP A 35 -11.19 9.82 -9.93
CA ASP A 35 -9.88 10.40 -10.07
C ASP A 35 -9.05 9.26 -10.67
N ASP A 36 -9.12 9.16 -12.00
CA ASP A 36 -8.31 8.24 -12.75
C ASP A 36 -6.87 8.48 -12.33
N TYR A 37 -6.25 7.48 -11.69
CA TYR A 37 -4.88 7.61 -11.23
C TYR A 37 -3.96 7.77 -12.44
N ILE A 38 -3.60 9.01 -12.77
CA ILE A 38 -2.62 9.33 -13.80
C ILE A 38 -1.23 9.17 -13.20
N ARG A 39 -0.50 8.15 -13.66
CA ARG A 39 0.92 8.01 -13.32
C ARG A 39 1.68 9.25 -13.78
N GLN A 40 2.53 9.81 -12.92
CA GLN A 40 3.48 10.82 -13.37
C GLN A 40 4.42 10.23 -14.44
N PRO A 41 4.84 11.03 -15.44
CA PRO A 41 5.82 10.57 -16.41
C PRO A 41 7.11 10.13 -15.71
N PRO A 42 7.87 9.18 -16.29
CA PRO A 42 9.14 8.73 -15.71
C PRO A 42 10.07 9.91 -15.39
N GLY A 43 10.58 9.94 -14.16
CA GLY A 43 11.58 10.94 -13.75
C GLY A 43 12.93 10.73 -14.42
N LYS A 44 13.84 11.70 -14.27
CA LYS A 44 15.22 11.60 -14.75
C LYS A 44 15.92 10.40 -14.10
N VAL A 45 16.57 9.56 -14.92
CA VAL A 45 17.39 8.46 -14.42
C VAL A 45 18.59 9.01 -13.65
N VAL A 46 18.71 8.63 -12.38
CA VAL A 46 19.87 8.93 -11.54
C VAL A 46 20.74 7.68 -11.49
N VAL A 47 21.95 7.78 -12.05
CA VAL A 47 22.96 6.73 -11.94
C VAL A 47 23.93 7.14 -10.83
N ALA A 48 23.90 6.41 -9.72
CA ALA A 48 24.87 6.58 -8.64
C ALA A 48 25.97 5.52 -8.81
N PRO A 49 27.23 5.90 -9.07
CA PRO A 49 28.31 4.92 -9.22
C PRO A 49 28.63 4.24 -7.89
N HIS A 50 28.83 2.92 -7.94
CA HIS A 50 29.32 2.14 -6.81
C HIS A 50 30.84 2.29 -6.68
N LEU A 51 31.29 2.81 -5.53
CA LEU A 51 32.71 3.09 -5.28
C LEU A 51 33.44 1.94 -4.56
N ARG A 52 32.74 0.85 -4.22
CA ARG A 52 33.34 -0.30 -3.54
C ARG A 52 33.64 -1.45 -4.51
N SER A 53 34.05 -2.59 -3.97
CA SER A 53 34.34 -3.77 -4.80
C SER A 53 33.10 -4.23 -5.55
N LYS A 54 33.28 -4.82 -6.74
CA LYS A 54 32.18 -5.45 -7.52
C LYS A 54 31.49 -6.58 -6.76
N SER A 55 32.23 -7.23 -5.86
CA SER A 55 31.73 -8.26 -4.96
C SER A 55 30.87 -7.69 -3.82
N ASP A 56 30.96 -6.39 -3.55
CA ASP A 56 30.27 -5.80 -2.40
C ASP A 56 28.78 -5.67 -2.69
N PRO A 57 27.92 -5.98 -1.70
CA PRO A 57 26.48 -5.95 -1.86
C PRO A 57 25.97 -4.53 -2.09
N GLN A 58 25.10 -4.39 -3.08
CA GLN A 58 24.34 -3.19 -3.43
C GLN A 58 22.84 -3.47 -3.27
N GLN A 59 22.04 -2.41 -3.11
CA GLN A 59 20.57 -2.51 -3.03
C GLN A 59 20.08 -3.52 -1.99
N VAL A 60 20.71 -3.53 -0.81
CA VAL A 60 20.37 -4.45 0.28
C VAL A 60 18.94 -4.20 0.75
N HIS A 61 18.13 -5.26 0.78
CA HIS A 61 16.75 -5.23 1.23
C HIS A 61 16.49 -6.38 2.19
N ALA A 62 15.76 -6.09 3.27
CA ALA A 62 15.31 -7.05 4.25
C ALA A 62 13.78 -7.08 4.27
N SER A 63 13.21 -8.28 4.17
CA SER A 63 11.77 -8.49 4.20
C SER A 63 11.37 -9.69 5.04
N LEU A 64 10.13 -9.68 5.53
CA LEU A 64 9.59 -10.79 6.31
C LEU A 64 9.42 -12.03 5.41
N ALA A 65 9.89 -13.18 5.87
CA ALA A 65 9.73 -14.47 5.20
C ALA A 65 8.85 -15.45 6.00
N GLY A 66 8.51 -15.11 7.24
CA GLY A 66 7.66 -15.89 8.13
C GLY A 66 7.79 -15.38 9.56
N LYS A 67 7.03 -15.96 10.50
CA LYS A 67 6.99 -15.51 11.90
C LYS A 67 8.39 -15.33 12.53
N GLU A 68 9.31 -16.24 12.22
CA GLU A 68 10.68 -16.27 12.76
C GLU A 68 11.75 -16.20 11.65
N TYR A 69 11.35 -15.81 10.43
CA TYR A 69 12.23 -15.84 9.26
C TYR A 69 12.26 -14.50 8.56
N MET A 70 13.45 -14.10 8.13
CA MET A 70 13.69 -12.91 7.33
C MET A 70 14.41 -13.30 6.05
N ARG A 71 14.02 -12.69 4.93
CA ARG A 71 14.71 -12.79 3.66
C ARG A 71 15.60 -11.56 3.51
N ILE A 72 16.89 -11.80 3.28
CA ILE A 72 17.86 -10.78 2.91
C ILE A 72 18.16 -10.93 1.43
N SER A 73 18.01 -9.87 0.66
CA SER A 73 18.31 -9.83 -0.78
C SER A 73 19.25 -8.67 -1.07
N TRP A 74 20.18 -8.87 -2.00
CA TRP A 74 21.10 -7.85 -2.47
C TRP A 74 21.53 -8.18 -3.90
N VAL A 75 22.19 -7.23 -4.55
CA VAL A 75 22.78 -7.39 -5.88
C VAL A 75 24.28 -7.16 -5.78
N THR A 76 25.06 -7.92 -6.54
CA THR A 76 26.50 -7.70 -6.75
C THR A 76 26.75 -7.52 -8.25
N ASP A 77 27.81 -6.79 -8.62
CA ASP A 77 28.22 -6.69 -10.03
C ASP A 77 28.98 -7.95 -10.47
N GLU A 78 29.63 -8.62 -9.52
CA GLU A 78 30.30 -9.90 -9.72
C GLU A 78 29.34 -11.09 -9.59
N LYS A 79 29.51 -12.09 -10.46
CA LYS A 79 28.61 -13.26 -10.54
C LYS A 79 28.96 -14.37 -9.57
N ASP A 80 30.25 -14.55 -9.29
CA ASP A 80 30.77 -15.69 -8.52
C ASP A 80 30.93 -15.34 -7.03
N VAL A 81 29.94 -14.63 -6.47
CA VAL A 81 29.91 -14.23 -5.07
C VAL A 81 29.00 -15.18 -4.29
N ALA A 82 29.49 -15.66 -3.15
CA ALA A 82 28.70 -16.54 -2.29
C ALA A 82 27.43 -15.84 -1.77
N SER A 83 26.28 -16.50 -1.90
CA SER A 83 25.02 -16.06 -1.31
C SER A 83 24.99 -16.41 0.19
N LYS A 84 25.78 -15.68 0.97
CA LYS A 84 26.00 -15.91 2.40
C LYS A 84 25.58 -14.70 3.24
N VAL A 85 24.88 -14.96 4.34
CA VAL A 85 24.50 -13.96 5.33
C VAL A 85 24.95 -14.41 6.72
N GLU A 86 25.72 -13.58 7.40
CA GLU A 86 26.07 -13.75 8.81
C GLU A 86 25.14 -12.88 9.66
N TYR A 87 24.58 -13.45 10.74
CA TYR A 87 23.60 -12.77 11.57
C TYR A 87 23.73 -13.15 13.05
N GLY A 88 23.19 -12.28 13.90
CA GLY A 88 23.22 -12.43 15.35
C GLY A 88 22.33 -11.39 16.01
N LYS A 89 22.12 -11.54 17.33
CA LYS A 89 21.25 -10.63 18.10
C LYS A 89 21.97 -9.36 18.58
N VAL A 90 23.30 -9.34 18.53
CA VAL A 90 24.13 -8.25 19.03
C VAL A 90 25.03 -7.75 17.91
N SER A 91 25.07 -6.43 17.70
CA SER A 91 25.95 -5.83 16.68
C SER A 91 27.41 -6.23 16.91
N GLY A 92 28.10 -6.63 15.84
CA GLY A 92 29.48 -7.13 15.90
C GLY A 92 29.63 -8.55 16.45
N LYS A 93 28.54 -9.23 16.83
CA LYS A 93 28.53 -10.66 17.22
C LYS A 93 27.55 -11.44 16.34
N TYR A 94 28.06 -11.99 15.25
CA TYR A 94 27.29 -12.80 14.30
C TYR A 94 27.56 -14.29 14.54
N GLU A 95 26.68 -14.93 15.30
CA GLU A 95 26.86 -16.30 15.79
C GLU A 95 26.27 -17.37 14.85
N ALA A 96 25.50 -16.94 13.84
CA ALA A 96 24.83 -17.82 12.90
C ALA A 96 25.06 -17.37 11.45
N MET A 97 24.90 -18.32 10.52
CA MET A 97 25.13 -18.11 9.10
C MET A 97 24.10 -18.86 8.27
N ALA A 98 23.56 -18.20 7.27
CA ALA A 98 22.76 -18.81 6.21
C ALA A 98 23.56 -18.79 4.91
N LEU A 99 23.70 -19.96 4.29
CA LEU A 99 24.37 -20.12 3.00
C LEU A 99 23.37 -20.69 2.00
N PHE A 100 23.22 -20.02 0.87
CA PHE A 100 22.45 -20.52 -0.26
C PHE A 100 23.42 -21.00 -1.34
N TRP A 101 23.60 -22.33 -1.44
CA TRP A 101 24.35 -22.94 -2.54
C TRP A 101 23.35 -23.35 -3.62
N LEU A 102 23.46 -22.77 -4.81
CA LEU A 102 22.81 -23.33 -6.00
C LEU A 102 23.59 -24.60 -6.38
N GLY A 103 22.95 -25.76 -6.20
CA GLY A 103 23.46 -27.01 -6.74
C GLY A 103 23.68 -26.88 -8.25
N SER A 104 24.84 -27.39 -8.69
CA SER A 104 25.26 -27.55 -10.08
C SER A 104 24.30 -28.39 -10.91
#